data_AF-A0A1S6HKH0-F1
#
_entry.id   AF-A0A1S6HKH0-F1
#
_cell.length_a   1.000
_cell.length_b   1.000
_cell.length_c   1.000
_cell.angle_alpha   90.00
_cell.angle_beta   90.00
_cell.angle_gamma   90.00
#
_symmetry.space_group_name_H-M   'P 1'
#
loop_
_entity.id
_entity.type
_entity.pdbx_description
1 polymer ?
#
loop_
_entity_poly.entity_id
_entity_poly.type
_entity_poly.pdbx_seq_one_letter_code
_entity_poly.pdbx_strand_id
1 'polypeptide(L)'
;MLLIKKIHKWLSLLVGLQLLIWLGTGLYFNAMDPLAASGNQYRVSVTEPKAELSKLIEPKQVLQDFKGAVSLTQISLLAKPYYLLTQKKALYPYFDNDYTLVDAVTGKQTVVDETMAKSLASASYKGPGEIVSAVKQGPPFDDRLKEKNILWRIDFDDEINTRVYLDAGSGRLAAHTNDDRRIVDIAFMLHFMDYAEERSFNNVQIIVFAVFTLFFAFTGLIWTVELGFNGKYTLASLFGGRFAKAKKIKIYDKHAKSLGKLAMSSHENLLDSLINHDIALPSTCGGGGTCGRCKIKVTSKVKMTSADKSQLTEQELEQGYRLACQHNSDELEQLTLVDVTKAASHKLQLISSEFISPYIKELRFKSVGGERLKFKAGAFMRFFIPAAQGSSIPVDLPAALQHHWQEVLRMDYEHLACSRNYSLANGDGQTDELVFTVKIQTPPHAKFKPGIGSSYICNLALGKTIEAVGPFEEFFAMGSDNKDSTSPMVLIGAGSGMAPLKALIEEQLIKLNSLRPIHFYFGARTQADLIYRDTFKQLAATFPNFSYIPVLSRTTSAEDNTWDGAKGYVQDHLARDLDTEFESSLDKAEFYLCGPSAMMSSTIELLKSKQVDESHIAFDDFA
;
A
#
# COMPACT_ATOMS: atom_id res chain seq x y z
N MET A 1 12.58 -19.74 -6.74
CA MET A 1 11.91 -18.49 -7.17
C MET A 1 11.10 -17.83 -6.06
N LEU A 2 10.16 -18.51 -5.40
CA LEU A 2 9.47 -17.95 -4.22
C LEU A 2 10.45 -17.50 -3.12
N LEU A 3 11.54 -18.24 -2.92
CA LEU A 3 12.60 -17.88 -1.99
C LEU A 3 13.30 -16.56 -2.36
N ILE A 4 13.63 -16.35 -3.64
CA ILE A 4 14.27 -15.09 -4.11
C ILE A 4 13.34 -13.90 -3.89
N LYS A 5 12.04 -14.05 -4.16
CA LYS A 5 11.05 -12.98 -3.91
C LYS A 5 10.89 -12.68 -2.41
N LYS A 6 10.88 -13.71 -1.56
CA LYS A 6 10.88 -13.54 -0.10
C LYS A 6 12.14 -12.83 0.38
N ILE A 7 13.33 -13.27 -0.07
CA ILE A 7 14.61 -12.65 0.27
C ILE A 7 14.63 -11.19 -0.20
N HIS A 8 14.24 -10.92 -1.44
CA HIS A 8 14.20 -9.57 -1.99
C HIS A 8 13.26 -8.64 -1.18
N LYS A 9 12.08 -9.13 -0.77
CA LYS A 9 11.13 -8.38 0.07
C LYS A 9 11.71 -8.03 1.45
N TRP A 10 12.43 -8.95 2.08
CA TRP A 10 13.04 -8.68 3.39
C TRP A 10 14.27 -7.80 3.29
N LEU A 11 15.10 -8.00 2.27
CA LEU A 11 16.23 -7.12 1.98
C LEU A 11 15.76 -5.70 1.61
N SER A 12 14.66 -5.56 0.86
CA SER A 12 14.11 -4.24 0.51
C SER A 12 13.61 -3.48 1.75
N LEU A 13 13.02 -4.18 2.72
CA LEU A 13 12.61 -3.58 3.98
C LEU A 13 13.82 -3.11 4.80
N LEU A 14 14.85 -3.96 4.94
CA LEU A 14 16.07 -3.63 5.68
C LEU A 14 16.82 -2.45 5.06
N VAL A 15 17.09 -2.53 3.75
CA VAL A 15 17.80 -1.48 3.01
C VAL A 15 16.97 -0.20 2.96
N GLY A 16 15.65 -0.32 2.70
CA GLY A 16 14.74 0.81 2.66
C GLY A 16 14.66 1.58 3.98
N LEU A 17 14.62 0.88 5.11
CA LEU A 17 14.61 1.52 6.43
C LEU A 17 15.89 2.33 6.68
N GLN A 18 17.05 1.76 6.37
CA GLN A 18 18.33 2.48 6.53
C GLN A 18 18.43 3.68 5.57
N LEU A 19 17.94 3.57 4.33
CA LEU A 19 17.87 4.69 3.38
C LEU A 19 16.98 5.83 3.91
N LEU A 20 15.88 5.52 4.59
CA LEU A 20 15.03 6.54 5.24
C LEU A 20 15.75 7.22 6.41
N ILE A 21 16.52 6.47 7.21
CA ILE A 21 17.36 7.03 8.27
C ILE A 21 18.42 7.97 7.66
N TRP A 22 19.09 7.56 6.59
CA TRP A 22 20.07 8.42 5.88
C TRP A 22 19.45 9.65 5.26
N LEU A 23 18.25 9.54 4.69
CA LEU A 23 17.51 10.68 4.17
C LEU A 23 17.15 11.65 5.31
N GLY A 24 16.61 11.14 6.42
CA GLY A 24 16.22 11.95 7.57
C GLY A 24 17.42 12.67 8.22
N THR A 25 18.50 11.94 8.47
CA THR A 25 19.75 12.50 9.02
C THR A 25 20.45 13.44 8.04
N GLY A 26 20.41 13.15 6.73
CA GLY A 26 20.93 14.04 5.69
C GLY A 26 20.16 15.37 5.59
N LEU A 27 18.83 15.31 5.65
CA LEU A 27 17.98 16.51 5.72
C LEU A 27 18.24 17.31 7.00
N TYR A 28 18.43 16.63 8.13
CA TYR A 28 18.81 17.27 9.38
C TYR A 28 20.14 18.04 9.24
N PHE A 29 21.18 17.43 8.67
CA PHE A 29 22.46 18.12 8.44
C PHE A 29 22.35 19.32 7.49
N ASN A 30 21.42 19.28 6.55
CA ASN A 30 21.19 20.39 5.63
C ASN A 30 20.45 21.56 6.31
N ALA A 31 19.53 21.26 7.22
CA ALA A 31 18.71 22.26 7.90
C ALA A 31 19.37 22.86 9.15
N MET A 32 20.29 22.15 9.78
CA MET A 32 20.89 22.53 11.07
C MET A 32 21.87 23.70 10.94
N ASP A 33 21.84 24.61 11.91
CA ASP A 33 22.78 25.73 11.98
C ASP A 33 24.23 25.25 12.26
N PRO A 34 25.23 25.70 11.49
CA PRO A 34 26.62 25.25 11.66
C PRO A 34 27.26 25.63 13.00
N LEU A 35 26.88 26.78 13.60
CA LEU A 35 27.41 27.21 14.88
C LEU A 35 26.86 26.34 16.01
N ALA A 36 25.55 26.09 16.00
CA ALA A 36 24.89 25.14 16.89
C ALA A 36 25.49 23.74 16.78
N ALA A 37 25.71 23.27 15.55
CA ALA A 37 26.29 21.94 15.31
C ALA A 37 27.72 21.77 15.84
N SER A 38 28.46 22.87 15.99
CA SER A 38 29.82 22.85 16.53
C SER A 38 29.89 22.74 18.05
N GLY A 39 28.82 23.07 18.76
CA GLY A 39 28.79 23.18 20.23
C GLY A 39 29.54 24.40 20.79
N ASN A 40 30.00 25.32 19.93
CA ASN A 40 30.85 26.46 20.33
C ASN A 40 30.12 27.81 20.34
N GLN A 41 28.78 27.84 20.37
CA GLN A 41 27.98 29.08 20.33
C GLN A 41 28.44 30.11 21.39
N TYR A 42 28.66 29.64 22.62
CA TYR A 42 29.12 30.47 23.74
C TYR A 42 30.61 30.38 24.04
N ARG A 43 31.41 29.79 23.14
CA ARG A 43 32.85 29.70 23.33
C ARG A 43 33.54 31.01 22.94
N VAL A 44 34.52 31.41 23.74
CA VAL A 44 35.45 32.50 23.42
C VAL A 44 36.89 32.02 23.52
N SER A 45 37.74 32.56 22.66
CA SER A 45 39.18 32.36 22.77
C SER A 45 39.72 33.26 23.89
N VAL A 46 40.28 32.64 24.93
CA VAL A 46 40.99 33.37 25.99
C VAL A 46 42.39 33.70 25.49
N THR A 47 42.70 34.99 25.37
CA THR A 47 44.06 35.45 25.05
C THR A 47 44.81 35.63 26.36
N GLU A 48 45.81 34.78 26.58
CA GLU A 48 46.64 34.84 27.78
C GLU A 48 47.85 35.77 27.55
N PRO A 49 48.17 36.67 28.50
CA PRO A 49 49.34 37.53 28.40
C PRO A 49 50.64 36.70 28.42
N LYS A 50 51.65 37.19 27.68
CA LYS A 50 52.99 36.62 27.72
C LYS A 50 53.59 36.82 29.11
N ALA A 51 54.14 35.75 29.68
CA ALA A 51 54.77 35.80 30.98
C ALA A 51 56.06 36.65 30.95
N GLU A 52 56.27 37.48 31.97
CA GLU A 52 57.52 38.21 32.16
C GLU A 52 58.60 37.24 32.67
N LEU A 53 59.53 36.87 31.78
CA LEU A 53 60.57 35.86 32.06
C LEU A 53 61.44 36.18 33.29
N SER A 54 61.61 37.47 33.61
CA SER A 54 62.42 37.92 34.77
C SER A 54 61.80 37.61 36.13
N LYS A 55 60.52 37.24 36.18
CA LYS A 55 59.79 36.91 37.43
C LYS A 55 59.61 35.40 37.62
N LEU A 56 60.09 34.59 36.68
CA LEU A 56 59.92 33.14 36.71
C LEU A 56 61.14 32.47 37.35
N ILE A 57 60.90 31.39 38.08
CA ILE A 57 61.95 30.51 38.60
C ILE A 57 62.64 29.80 37.44
N GLU A 58 63.95 29.60 37.54
CA GLU A 58 64.70 28.87 36.52
C GLU A 58 64.15 27.44 36.34
N PRO A 59 63.85 27.01 35.10
CA PRO A 59 63.35 25.66 34.83
C PRO A 59 64.23 24.54 35.39
N LYS A 60 65.54 24.79 35.50
CA LYS A 60 66.51 23.85 36.07
C LYS A 60 66.23 23.54 37.55
N GLN A 61 65.78 24.52 38.32
CA GLN A 61 65.43 24.33 39.73
C GLN A 61 64.16 23.48 39.86
N VAL A 62 63.15 23.79 39.05
CA VAL A 62 61.89 23.02 39.01
C VAL A 62 62.14 21.55 38.62
N LEU A 63 63.03 21.28 37.67
CA LEU A 63 63.38 19.92 37.27
C LEU A 63 64.22 19.15 38.32
N GLN A 64 64.85 19.82 39.28
CA GLN A 64 65.52 19.16 40.40
C GLN A 64 64.52 18.63 41.42
N ASP A 65 63.47 19.41 41.70
CA ASP A 65 62.42 19.09 42.66
C ASP A 65 61.43 18.04 42.11
N PHE A 66 61.17 18.07 40.79
CA PHE A 66 60.21 17.18 40.12
C PHE A 66 60.91 16.31 39.06
N LYS A 67 61.55 15.22 39.52
CA LYS A 67 62.24 14.25 38.66
C LYS A 67 61.25 13.38 37.88
N GLY A 68 61.62 13.01 36.64
CA GLY A 68 60.85 12.08 35.80
C GLY A 68 60.07 12.73 34.64
N ALA A 69 60.03 14.06 34.54
CA ALA A 69 59.33 14.75 33.48
C ALA A 69 60.02 14.56 32.11
N VAL A 70 59.22 14.18 31.10
CA VAL A 70 59.65 14.03 29.69
C VAL A 70 59.75 15.39 28.99
N SER A 71 58.94 16.36 29.41
CA SER A 71 59.01 17.73 28.90
C SER A 71 58.47 18.74 29.92
N LEU A 72 59.02 19.96 29.88
CA LEU A 72 58.55 21.12 30.66
C LEU A 72 58.16 22.24 29.69
N THR A 73 56.93 22.74 29.81
CA THR A 73 56.42 23.82 28.96
C THR A 73 55.86 24.93 29.85
N GLN A 74 56.16 26.20 29.54
CA GLN A 74 55.52 27.33 30.22
C GLN A 74 54.14 27.56 29.60
N ILE A 75 53.10 27.54 30.43
CA ILE A 75 51.73 27.86 30.07
C ILE A 75 51.21 29.01 30.93
N SER A 76 50.17 29.70 30.47
CA SER A 76 49.49 30.73 31.25
C SER A 76 48.05 30.29 31.46
N LEU A 77 47.56 30.40 32.69
CA LEU A 77 46.17 30.13 33.06
C LEU A 77 45.67 31.33 33.87
N LEU A 78 44.59 31.99 33.42
CA LEU A 78 44.01 33.16 34.10
C LEU A 78 45.03 34.28 34.34
N ALA A 79 45.83 34.59 33.32
CA ALA A 79 46.92 35.56 33.34
C ALA A 79 48.08 35.26 34.33
N LYS A 80 48.14 34.05 34.89
CA LYS A 80 49.24 33.60 35.77
C LYS A 80 50.12 32.56 35.07
N PRO A 81 51.46 32.66 35.16
CA PRO A 81 52.37 31.73 34.53
C PRO A 81 52.55 30.45 35.36
N TYR A 82 52.49 29.30 34.70
CA TYR A 82 52.72 27.97 35.26
C TYR A 82 53.72 27.19 34.40
N TYR A 83 54.45 26.27 35.03
CA TYR A 83 55.18 25.21 34.36
C TYR A 83 54.34 23.94 34.33
N LEU A 84 54.08 23.44 33.12
CA LEU A 84 53.44 22.16 32.88
C LEU A 84 54.52 21.09 32.66
N LEU A 85 54.71 20.23 33.66
CA LEU A 85 55.61 19.09 33.56
C LEU A 85 54.82 17.89 33.06
N THR A 86 55.21 17.35 31.91
CA THR A 86 54.59 16.14 31.34
C THR A 86 55.38 14.91 31.78
N GLN A 87 54.79 14.09 32.64
CA GLN A 87 55.39 12.83 33.12
C GLN A 87 55.24 11.73 32.08
N LYS A 88 54.05 11.65 31.46
CA LYS A 88 53.75 10.71 30.37
C LYS A 88 53.11 11.48 29.23
N LYS A 89 53.80 11.49 28.08
CA LYS A 89 53.32 12.13 26.85
C LYS A 89 52.80 11.07 25.88
N ALA A 90 51.50 11.04 25.68
CA ALA A 90 50.87 10.22 24.66
C ALA A 90 50.90 10.93 23.28
N LEU A 91 50.54 10.20 22.23
CA LEU A 91 50.53 10.71 20.85
C LEU A 91 49.56 11.89 20.67
N TYR A 92 48.43 11.87 21.39
CA TYR A 92 47.38 12.90 21.29
C TYR A 92 47.00 13.47 22.66
N PRO A 93 46.54 14.73 22.74
CA PRO A 93 46.16 15.37 24.01
C PRO A 93 45.01 14.71 24.78
N TYR A 94 44.20 13.88 24.12
CA TYR A 94 43.05 13.19 24.71
C TYR A 94 43.35 11.73 25.11
N PHE A 95 44.55 11.23 24.80
CA PHE A 95 45.03 9.95 25.35
C PHE A 95 45.49 10.14 26.79
N ASP A 96 45.74 9.05 27.50
CA ASP A 96 46.24 9.03 28.88
C ASP A 96 47.60 9.75 28.99
N ASN A 97 47.55 11.04 29.32
CA ASN A 97 48.67 11.91 29.60
C ASN A 97 48.70 12.21 31.09
N ASP A 98 49.90 12.28 31.65
CA ASP A 98 50.10 12.60 33.05
C ASP A 98 50.87 13.92 33.18
N TYR A 99 50.29 14.85 33.94
CA TYR A 99 50.73 16.22 34.06
C TYR A 99 50.89 16.61 35.52
N THR A 100 51.96 17.34 35.80
CA THR A 100 52.17 18.05 37.07
C THR A 100 52.23 19.55 36.79
N LEU A 101 51.35 20.30 37.42
CA LEU A 101 51.31 21.76 37.30
C LEU A 101 52.11 22.38 38.44
N VAL A 102 53.01 23.31 38.12
CA VAL A 102 53.85 24.03 39.08
C VAL A 102 53.71 25.53 38.84
N ASP A 103 53.50 26.30 39.89
CA ASP A 103 53.46 27.76 39.80
C ASP A 103 54.84 28.29 39.42
N ALA A 104 54.94 29.04 38.32
CA ALA A 104 56.23 29.42 37.75
C ALA A 104 56.94 30.53 38.54
N VAL A 105 56.26 31.20 39.48
CA VAL A 105 56.83 32.27 40.33
C VAL A 105 57.26 31.72 41.69
N THR A 106 56.51 30.78 42.25
CA THR A 106 56.76 30.23 43.59
C THR A 106 57.43 28.87 43.59
N GLY A 107 57.36 28.12 42.48
CA GLY A 107 57.98 26.81 42.31
C GLY A 107 57.21 25.69 43.01
N LYS A 108 56.05 26.00 43.61
CA LYS A 108 55.23 25.03 44.33
C LYS A 108 54.28 24.31 43.38
N GLN A 109 54.14 23.00 43.58
CA GLN A 109 53.14 22.21 42.88
C GLN A 109 51.73 22.76 43.18
N THR A 110 50.94 22.89 42.12
CA THR A 110 49.54 23.32 42.16
C THR A 110 48.70 22.26 41.46
N VAL A 111 47.42 22.18 41.80
CA VAL A 111 46.45 21.33 41.11
C VAL A 111 45.33 22.19 40.56
N VAL A 112 44.72 21.75 39.46
CA VAL A 112 43.49 22.36 38.97
C VAL A 112 42.36 21.90 39.89
N ASP A 113 42.12 22.67 40.94
CA ASP A 113 41.00 22.49 41.86
C ASP A 113 39.68 22.97 41.25
N GLU A 114 38.58 22.76 41.97
CA GLU A 114 37.24 23.14 41.51
C GLU A 114 37.14 24.66 41.24
N THR A 115 37.75 25.48 42.09
CA THR A 115 37.72 26.95 41.98
C THR A 115 38.45 27.43 40.72
N MET A 116 39.62 26.88 40.45
CA MET A 116 40.40 27.16 39.24
C MET A 116 39.66 26.66 38.00
N ALA A 117 39.07 25.46 38.05
CA ALA A 117 38.29 24.91 36.95
C ALA A 117 37.06 25.78 36.61
N LYS A 118 36.29 26.22 37.61
CA LYS A 118 35.15 27.15 37.42
C LYS A 118 35.58 28.47 36.79
N SER A 119 36.72 29.02 37.24
CA SER A 119 37.26 30.28 36.72
C SER A 119 37.73 30.15 35.27
N LEU A 120 38.43 29.06 34.94
CA LEU A 120 38.86 28.75 33.58
C LEU A 120 37.67 28.51 32.63
N ALA A 121 36.64 27.81 33.11
CA ALA A 121 35.41 27.59 32.36
C ALA A 121 34.71 28.92 32.05
N SER A 122 34.54 29.76 33.07
CA SER A 122 33.92 31.10 32.95
C SER A 122 34.70 32.00 31.98
N ALA A 123 36.04 32.00 32.04
CA ALA A 123 36.86 32.79 31.12
C ALA A 123 36.65 32.37 29.65
N SER A 124 36.36 31.10 29.40
CA SER A 124 36.13 30.56 28.05
C SER A 124 34.67 30.67 27.57
N TYR A 125 33.76 31.18 28.39
CA TYR A 125 32.32 31.21 28.18
C TYR A 125 31.78 32.64 28.09
N LYS A 126 30.88 32.92 27.14
CA LYS A 126 30.21 34.23 26.96
C LYS A 126 28.68 34.17 26.96
N GLY A 127 28.10 33.02 27.32
CA GLY A 127 26.65 32.87 27.33
C GLY A 127 26.01 33.53 28.55
N PRO A 128 24.67 33.51 28.63
CA PRO A 128 23.92 34.17 29.71
C PRO A 128 23.83 33.35 31.00
N GLY A 129 24.25 32.07 30.99
CA GLY A 129 24.06 31.14 32.09
C GLY A 129 25.13 31.23 33.17
N GLU A 130 24.76 30.83 34.39
CA GLU A 130 25.67 30.70 35.52
C GLU A 130 26.08 29.24 35.74
N ILE A 131 27.19 29.02 36.45
CA ILE A 131 27.67 27.66 36.74
C ILE A 131 26.75 26.98 37.76
N VAL A 132 26.15 25.86 37.36
CA VAL A 132 25.28 25.03 38.23
C VAL A 132 26.07 23.94 38.93
N SER A 133 27.01 23.32 38.22
CA SER A 133 27.72 22.15 38.72
C SER A 133 29.17 22.12 38.22
N ALA A 134 30.06 21.57 39.05
CA ALA A 134 31.44 21.26 38.67
C ALA A 134 31.81 19.87 39.22
N VAL A 135 31.99 18.91 38.32
CA VAL A 135 32.24 17.51 38.70
C VAL A 135 33.54 17.03 38.07
N LYS A 136 34.45 16.52 38.90
CA LYS A 136 35.66 15.83 38.43
C LYS A 136 35.33 14.38 38.15
N GLN A 137 35.53 13.94 36.91
CA GLN A 137 35.18 12.58 36.49
C GLN A 137 36.26 12.00 35.56
N GLY A 138 36.44 10.68 35.65
CA GLY A 138 37.28 9.92 34.72
C GLY A 138 36.47 9.38 33.53
N PRO A 139 37.14 8.79 32.52
CA PRO A 139 36.47 8.16 31.38
C PRO A 139 35.65 6.92 31.80
N PRO A 140 34.57 6.57 31.06
CA PRO A 140 34.09 7.18 29.82
C PRO A 140 33.24 8.44 30.06
N PHE A 141 33.19 9.33 29.05
CA PHE A 141 32.38 10.54 29.06
C PHE A 141 31.32 10.46 27.96
N ASP A 142 30.04 10.71 28.29
CA ASP A 142 28.92 10.64 27.34
C ASP A 142 29.14 11.52 26.10
N ASP A 143 29.67 12.74 26.29
CA ASP A 143 29.90 13.69 25.20
C ASP A 143 31.32 13.59 24.60
N ARG A 144 32.22 12.77 25.18
CA ARG A 144 33.66 12.71 24.84
C ARG A 144 34.29 11.33 25.00
N LEU A 145 33.77 10.35 24.27
CA LEU A 145 34.17 8.93 24.37
C LEU A 145 35.66 8.65 24.11
N LYS A 146 36.33 9.46 23.28
CA LYS A 146 37.78 9.34 22.98
C LYS A 146 38.68 9.79 24.12
N GLU A 147 38.17 10.60 25.04
CA GLU A 147 38.95 11.14 26.14
C GLU A 147 39.34 10.04 27.12
N LYS A 148 40.61 9.99 27.49
CA LYS A 148 41.16 9.07 28.49
C LYS A 148 41.71 9.78 29.72
N ASN A 149 41.84 11.10 29.69
CA ASN A 149 42.26 11.88 30.85
C ASN A 149 41.09 12.13 31.81
N ILE A 150 41.43 12.46 33.05
CA ILE A 150 40.46 12.91 34.04
C ILE A 150 40.10 14.37 33.73
N LEU A 151 38.81 14.66 33.57
CA LEU A 151 38.33 15.99 33.26
C LEU A 151 37.45 16.55 34.37
N TRP A 152 37.46 17.87 34.51
CA TRP A 152 36.38 18.63 35.12
C TRP A 152 35.30 18.88 34.09
N ARG A 153 34.04 18.56 34.42
CA ARG A 153 32.84 18.97 33.70
C ARG A 153 32.17 20.10 34.45
N ILE A 154 32.01 21.25 33.81
CA ILE A 154 31.37 22.45 34.36
C ILE A 154 30.10 22.68 33.54
N ASP A 155 28.95 22.60 34.21
CA ASP A 155 27.63 22.73 33.58
C ASP A 155 27.09 24.15 33.83
N PHE A 156 26.63 24.82 32.78
CA PHE A 156 26.03 26.16 32.81
C PHE A 156 24.50 26.09 32.66
N ASP A 157 23.79 26.95 33.39
CA ASP A 157 22.33 27.14 33.29
C ASP A 157 21.99 28.08 32.13
N ASP A 158 22.12 27.58 30.90
CA ASP A 158 21.69 28.30 29.71
C ASP A 158 20.70 27.46 28.90
N GLU A 159 20.03 28.11 27.95
CA GLU A 159 18.95 27.49 27.15
C GLU A 159 19.40 26.26 26.35
N ILE A 160 20.71 26.06 26.15
CA ILE A 160 21.29 24.97 25.37
C ILE A 160 22.06 23.96 26.24
N ASN A 161 22.06 24.14 27.56
CA ASN A 161 22.78 23.34 28.55
C ASN A 161 24.27 23.18 28.23
N THR A 162 25.00 24.29 28.10
CA THR A 162 26.45 24.27 27.81
C THR A 162 27.25 23.55 28.88
N ARG A 163 28.10 22.60 28.46
CA ARG A 163 29.05 21.89 29.30
C ARG A 163 30.46 22.17 28.84
N VAL A 164 31.30 22.63 29.77
CA VAL A 164 32.71 22.94 29.53
C VAL A 164 33.58 21.86 30.18
N TYR A 165 34.48 21.30 29.37
CA TYR A 165 35.39 20.25 29.77
C TYR A 165 36.82 20.79 29.91
N LEU A 166 37.42 20.63 31.08
CA LEU A 166 38.79 21.03 31.38
C LEU A 166 39.62 19.85 31.84
N ASP A 167 40.84 19.73 31.34
CA ASP A 167 41.78 18.70 31.77
C ASP A 167 42.24 18.96 33.22
N ALA A 168 42.06 17.97 34.10
CA ALA A 168 42.32 18.14 35.53
C ALA A 168 43.81 18.21 35.88
N GLY A 169 44.70 17.74 34.99
CA GLY A 169 46.14 17.79 35.19
C GLY A 169 46.79 19.07 34.67
N SER A 170 46.35 19.55 33.50
CA SER A 170 46.96 20.67 32.78
C SER A 170 46.16 21.97 32.80
N GLY A 171 44.87 21.94 33.12
CA GLY A 171 43.96 23.10 33.02
C GLY A 171 43.57 23.44 31.58
N ARG A 172 43.94 22.59 30.62
CA ARG A 172 43.63 22.78 29.20
C ARG A 172 42.12 22.66 28.95
N LEU A 173 41.56 23.61 28.20
CA LEU A 173 40.21 23.51 27.65
C LEU A 173 40.13 22.34 26.67
N ALA A 174 39.43 21.27 27.06
CA ALA A 174 39.25 20.08 26.25
C ALA A 174 38.13 20.25 25.22
N ALA A 175 36.98 20.81 25.61
CA ALA A 175 35.88 21.15 24.71
C ALA A 175 34.81 22.02 25.36
N HIS A 176 34.00 22.65 24.50
CA HIS A 176 32.64 23.08 24.81
C HIS A 176 31.69 22.11 24.10
N THR A 177 30.62 21.69 24.77
CA THR A 177 29.53 20.89 24.19
C THR A 177 28.20 21.38 24.73
N ASN A 178 27.11 20.99 24.09
CA ASN A 178 25.75 21.37 24.44
C ASN A 178 24.76 20.34 23.88
N ASP A 179 23.46 20.54 24.11
CA ASP A 179 22.45 19.59 23.66
C ASP A 179 22.32 19.53 22.12
N ASP A 180 22.49 20.66 21.42
CA ASP A 180 22.52 20.71 19.95
C ASP A 180 23.64 19.81 19.38
N ARG A 181 24.84 19.89 19.97
CA ARG A 181 25.98 19.06 19.60
C ARG A 181 25.70 17.57 19.83
N ARG A 182 25.00 17.23 20.91
CA ARG A 182 24.63 15.85 21.22
C ARG A 182 23.65 15.27 20.20
N ILE A 183 22.66 16.05 19.76
CA ILE A 183 21.74 15.63 18.67
C ILE A 183 22.52 15.40 17.38
N VAL A 184 23.49 16.26 17.08
CA VAL A 184 24.37 16.12 15.91
C VAL A 184 25.21 14.86 15.99
N ASP A 185 25.77 14.52 17.16
CA ASP A 185 26.53 13.29 17.35
C ASP A 185 25.63 12.04 17.17
N ILE A 186 24.37 12.06 17.63
CA ILE A 186 23.38 11.00 17.36
C ILE A 186 23.07 10.90 15.86
N ALA A 187 22.85 12.03 15.19
CA ALA A 187 22.60 12.05 13.76
C ALA A 187 23.79 11.48 12.98
N PHE A 188 25.03 11.80 13.38
CA PHE A 188 26.25 11.24 12.78
C PHE A 188 26.36 9.73 13.02
N MET A 189 26.05 9.25 14.23
CA MET A 189 26.04 7.83 14.56
C MET A 189 25.08 7.06 13.64
N LEU A 190 23.84 7.54 13.50
CA LEU A 190 22.83 6.93 12.64
C LEU A 190 23.20 7.03 11.14
N HIS A 191 23.79 8.14 10.72
CA HIS A 191 24.16 8.37 9.33
C HIS A 191 25.35 7.49 8.90
N PHE A 192 26.38 7.35 9.74
CA PHE A 192 27.53 6.50 9.42
C PHE A 192 27.38 5.04 9.90
N MET A 193 26.24 4.71 10.50
CA MET A 193 25.95 3.40 11.10
C MET A 193 27.02 2.97 12.12
N ASP A 194 27.62 3.95 12.78
CA ASP A 194 28.78 3.77 13.65
C ASP A 194 28.35 3.68 15.11
N TYR A 195 27.68 2.58 15.46
CA TYR A 195 27.21 2.32 16.82
C TYR A 195 28.30 1.81 17.75
N ALA A 196 29.46 1.44 17.20
CA ALA A 196 30.65 1.02 17.94
C ALA A 196 31.63 2.17 18.17
N GLU A 197 31.26 3.39 17.76
CA GLU A 197 31.99 4.64 18.01
C GLU A 197 33.42 4.68 17.44
N GLU A 198 33.65 3.93 16.35
CA GLU A 198 34.94 3.88 15.65
C GLU A 198 35.26 5.22 14.95
N ARG A 199 34.24 6.08 14.76
CA ARG A 199 34.18 7.30 13.95
C ARG A 199 34.84 7.13 12.59
N SER A 200 34.61 5.96 12.00
CA SER A 200 35.11 5.52 10.71
C SER A 200 33.94 5.18 9.79
N PHE A 201 34.00 5.62 8.54
CA PHE A 201 33.08 5.19 7.48
C PHE A 201 33.34 3.74 7.05
N ASN A 202 34.42 3.13 7.54
CA ASN A 202 34.82 1.75 7.26
C ASN A 202 34.73 0.92 8.54
N ASN A 203 33.51 0.69 8.99
CA ASN A 203 33.18 -0.11 10.17
C ASN A 203 32.50 -1.44 9.76
N VAL A 204 32.38 -2.40 10.68
CA VAL A 204 31.80 -3.72 10.34
C VAL A 204 30.33 -3.61 9.93
N GLN A 205 29.58 -2.70 10.54
CA GLN A 205 28.15 -2.52 10.34
C GLN A 205 27.84 -2.07 8.91
N ILE A 206 28.56 -1.06 8.41
CA ILE A 206 28.40 -0.54 7.05
C ILE A 206 28.89 -1.55 6.00
N ILE A 207 29.94 -2.33 6.29
CA ILE A 207 30.41 -3.41 5.40
C ILE A 207 29.33 -4.49 5.26
N VAL A 208 28.77 -4.96 6.39
CA VAL A 208 27.68 -5.95 6.38
C VAL A 208 26.46 -5.42 5.63
N PHE A 209 26.09 -4.16 5.86
CA PHE A 209 24.99 -3.51 5.15
C PHE A 209 25.24 -3.38 3.64
N ALA A 210 26.47 -3.09 3.22
CA ALA A 210 26.85 -3.04 1.81
C ALA A 210 26.71 -4.41 1.15
N VAL A 211 27.09 -5.50 1.84
CA VAL A 211 26.86 -6.88 1.37
C VAL A 211 25.37 -7.15 1.18
N PHE A 212 24.52 -6.81 2.16
CA PHE A 212 23.06 -6.96 2.00
C PHE A 212 22.49 -6.14 0.85
N THR A 213 22.98 -4.91 0.65
CA THR A 213 22.58 -4.05 -0.46
C THR A 213 22.99 -4.64 -1.80
N LEU A 214 24.17 -5.26 -1.89
CA LEU A 214 24.61 -5.98 -3.08
C LEU A 214 23.68 -7.16 -3.40
N PHE A 215 23.31 -7.97 -2.40
CA PHE A 215 22.34 -9.05 -2.57
C PHE A 215 20.95 -8.52 -2.97
N PHE A 216 20.52 -7.39 -2.41
CA PHE A 216 19.28 -6.72 -2.78
C PHE A 216 19.28 -6.34 -4.26
N ALA A 217 20.37 -5.72 -4.74
CA ALA A 217 20.55 -5.35 -6.14
C ALA A 217 20.55 -6.59 -7.06
N PHE A 218 21.28 -7.65 -6.71
CA PHE A 218 21.29 -8.88 -7.51
C PHE A 218 19.93 -9.56 -7.58
N THR A 219 19.23 -9.69 -6.46
CA THR A 219 17.88 -10.28 -6.44
C THR A 219 16.89 -9.43 -7.22
N GLY A 220 17.00 -8.10 -7.17
CA GLY A 220 16.22 -7.17 -7.98
C GLY A 220 16.52 -7.28 -9.48
N LEU A 221 17.79 -7.43 -9.86
CA LEU A 221 18.20 -7.63 -11.25
C LEU A 221 17.67 -8.96 -11.79
N ILE A 222 17.85 -10.06 -11.04
CA ILE A 222 17.32 -11.38 -11.42
C ILE A 222 15.81 -11.29 -11.62
N TRP A 223 15.10 -10.62 -10.71
CA TRP A 223 13.65 -10.47 -10.82
C TRP A 223 13.24 -9.57 -12.00
N THR A 224 13.99 -8.49 -12.28
CA THR A 224 13.75 -7.61 -13.42
C THR A 224 13.96 -8.33 -14.75
N VAL A 225 15.04 -9.11 -14.85
CA VAL A 225 15.35 -9.95 -16.00
C VAL A 225 14.29 -11.04 -16.17
N GLU A 226 13.82 -11.66 -15.10
CA GLU A 226 12.70 -12.61 -15.12
C GLU A 226 11.42 -11.93 -15.65
N LEU A 227 11.08 -10.75 -15.15
CA LEU A 227 9.92 -9.98 -15.61
C LEU A 227 10.04 -9.60 -17.09
N GLY A 228 11.24 -9.28 -17.56
CA GLY A 228 11.55 -9.06 -18.97
C GLY A 228 11.36 -10.32 -19.82
N PHE A 229 11.94 -11.45 -19.41
CA PHE A 229 11.78 -12.74 -20.09
C PHE A 229 10.37 -13.32 -20.05
N ASN A 230 9.55 -12.86 -19.10
CA ASN A 230 8.13 -13.19 -18.97
C ASN A 230 7.21 -12.16 -19.66
N GLY A 231 7.77 -11.29 -20.52
CA GLY A 231 6.99 -10.39 -21.37
C GLY A 231 6.29 -9.23 -20.65
N LYS A 232 6.56 -9.01 -19.35
CA LYS A 232 5.97 -7.90 -18.59
C LYS A 232 6.64 -6.55 -18.86
N TYR A 233 7.89 -6.58 -19.33
CA TYR A 233 8.59 -5.40 -19.85
C TYR A 233 8.81 -5.57 -21.35
N THR A 234 7.86 -5.14 -22.17
CA THR A 234 8.07 -5.03 -23.62
C THR A 234 8.60 -3.64 -23.94
N LEU A 235 9.75 -3.55 -24.62
CA LEU A 235 10.24 -2.29 -25.20
C LEU A 235 9.19 -1.62 -26.11
N ALA A 236 8.24 -2.38 -26.64
CA ALA A 236 7.11 -1.90 -27.43
C ALA A 236 6.10 -1.04 -26.65
N SER A 237 5.96 -1.22 -25.32
CA SER A 237 5.06 -0.40 -24.50
C SER A 237 5.57 1.05 -24.35
N LEU A 238 6.88 1.26 -24.45
CA LEU A 238 7.53 2.57 -24.41
C LEU A 238 7.41 3.36 -25.73
N PHE A 239 7.09 2.70 -26.85
CA PHE A 239 7.06 3.30 -28.20
C PHE A 239 5.72 3.14 -28.94
N GLY A 240 4.63 2.84 -28.23
CA GLY A 240 3.26 3.02 -28.74
C GLY A 240 2.91 2.27 -30.03
N GLY A 241 3.08 0.94 -30.04
CA GLY A 241 2.41 0.09 -31.04
C GLY A 241 2.87 0.20 -32.50
N ARG A 242 3.88 1.03 -32.83
CA ARG A 242 4.33 1.27 -34.22
C ARG A 242 4.95 0.06 -34.95
N PHE A 243 5.15 -1.08 -34.28
CA PHE A 243 5.76 -2.30 -34.85
C PHE A 243 4.98 -3.59 -34.54
N ALA A 244 3.66 -3.52 -34.30
CA ALA A 244 2.85 -4.72 -34.07
C ALA A 244 2.87 -5.64 -35.31
N LYS A 245 3.39 -6.87 -35.16
CA LYS A 245 3.35 -7.90 -36.20
C LYS A 245 2.15 -8.80 -35.94
N ALA A 246 1.29 -8.98 -36.95
CA ALA A 246 0.22 -9.96 -36.88
C ALA A 246 0.76 -11.36 -37.18
N LYS A 247 0.52 -12.33 -36.30
CA LYS A 247 0.90 -13.73 -36.48
C LYS A 247 -0.34 -14.58 -36.75
N LYS A 248 -0.28 -15.48 -37.73
CA LYS A 248 -1.36 -16.42 -38.03
C LYS A 248 -1.24 -17.65 -37.14
N ILE A 249 -2.22 -17.89 -36.28
CA ILE A 249 -2.28 -19.02 -35.35
C ILE A 249 -3.35 -20.01 -35.81
N LYS A 250 -3.04 -21.32 -35.77
CA LYS A 250 -4.04 -22.37 -36.03
C LYS A 250 -4.93 -22.58 -34.80
N ILE A 251 -6.23 -22.56 -34.99
CA ILE A 251 -7.20 -22.76 -33.91
C ILE A 251 -7.85 -24.13 -34.05
N TYR A 252 -8.00 -24.84 -32.93
CA TYR A 252 -8.75 -26.09 -32.84
C TYR A 252 -9.86 -25.99 -31.80
N ASP A 253 -10.92 -26.78 -31.97
CA ASP A 253 -11.92 -26.99 -30.93
C ASP A 253 -11.50 -28.09 -29.93
N LYS A 254 -12.29 -28.27 -28.87
CA LYS A 254 -12.08 -29.30 -27.84
C LYS A 254 -12.03 -30.74 -28.36
N HIS A 255 -12.52 -30.98 -29.58
CA HIS A 255 -12.50 -32.28 -30.27
C HIS A 255 -11.35 -32.39 -31.29
N ALA A 256 -10.37 -31.48 -31.22
CA ALA A 256 -9.22 -31.39 -32.12
C ALA A 256 -9.58 -31.13 -33.60
N LYS A 257 -10.80 -30.63 -33.88
CA LYS A 257 -11.19 -30.19 -35.22
C LYS A 257 -10.59 -28.81 -35.49
N SER A 258 -9.95 -28.65 -36.64
CA SER A 258 -9.39 -27.35 -37.07
C SER A 258 -10.52 -26.35 -37.36
N LEU A 259 -10.47 -25.18 -36.73
CA LEU A 259 -11.34 -24.03 -36.97
C LEU A 259 -10.71 -23.02 -37.94
N GLY A 260 -9.51 -23.31 -38.46
CA GLY A 260 -8.80 -22.47 -39.41
C GLY A 260 -7.62 -21.70 -38.78
N LYS A 261 -7.22 -20.60 -39.43
CA LYS A 261 -6.12 -19.74 -38.98
C LYS A 261 -6.64 -18.33 -38.72
N LEU A 262 -6.37 -17.80 -37.53
CA LEU A 262 -6.69 -16.43 -37.16
C LEU A 262 -5.42 -15.58 -37.14
N ALA A 263 -5.50 -14.37 -37.71
CA ALA A 263 -4.43 -13.40 -37.62
C ALA A 263 -4.62 -12.60 -36.33
N MET A 264 -3.69 -12.76 -35.39
CA MET A 264 -3.76 -12.14 -34.06
C MET A 264 -2.61 -11.16 -33.88
N SER A 265 -2.89 -10.04 -33.20
CA SER A 265 -1.90 -9.00 -32.91
C SER A 265 -1.01 -9.44 -31.76
N SER A 266 0.30 -9.21 -31.88
CA SER A 266 1.24 -9.50 -30.79
C SER A 266 1.18 -8.55 -29.61
N HIS A 267 0.47 -7.42 -29.75
CA HIS A 267 0.35 -6.40 -28.72
C HIS A 267 -0.79 -6.69 -27.73
N GLU A 268 -1.75 -7.52 -28.12
CA GLU A 268 -2.91 -7.86 -27.32
C GLU A 268 -2.77 -9.27 -26.75
N ASN A 269 -3.34 -9.49 -25.56
CA ASN A 269 -3.44 -10.83 -25.01
C ASN A 269 -4.41 -11.68 -25.86
N LEU A 270 -4.30 -13.00 -25.76
CA LEU A 270 -5.12 -13.91 -26.56
C LEU A 270 -6.60 -13.81 -26.22
N LEU A 271 -6.98 -13.48 -24.98
CA LEU A 271 -8.38 -13.32 -24.61
C LEU A 271 -9.04 -12.20 -25.45
N ASP A 272 -8.41 -11.03 -25.51
CA ASP A 272 -8.93 -9.88 -26.27
C ASP A 272 -8.81 -10.11 -27.78
N SER A 273 -7.71 -10.69 -28.24
CA SER A 273 -7.57 -11.05 -29.65
C SER A 273 -8.62 -12.08 -30.10
N LEU A 274 -8.98 -13.06 -29.28
CA LEU A 274 -10.03 -14.04 -29.61
C LEU A 274 -11.41 -13.37 -29.68
N ILE A 275 -11.69 -12.43 -28.76
CA ILE A 275 -12.92 -11.63 -28.77
C ILE A 275 -13.05 -10.83 -30.08
N ASN A 276 -11.96 -10.24 -30.58
CA ASN A 276 -11.94 -9.52 -31.86
C ASN A 276 -12.24 -10.40 -33.08
N HIS A 277 -12.19 -11.73 -32.92
CA HIS A 277 -12.58 -12.73 -33.93
C HIS A 277 -13.88 -13.45 -33.54
N ASP A 278 -14.72 -12.83 -32.71
CA ASP A 278 -16.02 -13.35 -32.24
C ASP A 278 -15.92 -14.69 -31.47
N ILE A 279 -14.78 -14.93 -30.80
CA ILE A 279 -14.55 -16.10 -29.95
C ILE A 279 -14.42 -15.62 -28.50
N ALA A 280 -15.51 -15.71 -27.74
CA ALA A 280 -15.53 -15.31 -26.34
C ALA A 280 -15.22 -16.49 -25.40
N LEU A 281 -14.16 -16.37 -24.60
CA LEU A 281 -13.85 -17.30 -23.51
C LEU A 281 -14.58 -16.88 -22.22
N PRO A 282 -14.89 -17.82 -21.29
CA PRO A 282 -15.65 -17.53 -20.07
C PRO A 282 -14.81 -16.78 -19.01
N SER A 283 -14.36 -15.55 -19.30
CA SER A 283 -13.50 -14.79 -18.38
C SER A 283 -14.28 -13.77 -17.55
N THR A 284 -14.32 -13.96 -16.23
CA THR A 284 -14.98 -13.03 -15.29
C THR A 284 -14.06 -11.93 -14.74
N CYS A 285 -12.74 -12.08 -14.84
CA CYS A 285 -11.78 -11.07 -14.34
C CYS A 285 -11.36 -10.03 -15.39
N GLY A 286 -11.91 -10.09 -16.62
CA GLY A 286 -11.57 -9.15 -17.70
C GLY A 286 -10.08 -9.13 -18.09
N GLY A 287 -9.37 -10.24 -17.87
CA GLY A 287 -7.96 -10.40 -18.21
C GLY A 287 -6.95 -10.22 -17.07
N GLY A 288 -7.42 -10.04 -15.82
CA GLY A 288 -6.54 -9.91 -14.64
C GLY A 288 -5.77 -11.17 -14.23
N GLY A 289 -6.11 -12.34 -14.79
CA GLY A 289 -5.43 -13.60 -14.47
C GLY A 289 -5.79 -14.20 -13.10
N THR A 290 -6.91 -13.77 -12.51
CA THR A 290 -7.33 -14.14 -11.14
C THR A 290 -8.50 -15.11 -11.07
N CYS A 291 -9.29 -15.27 -12.15
CA CYS A 291 -10.48 -16.15 -12.14
C CYS A 291 -10.20 -17.59 -12.61
N GLY A 292 -9.09 -17.83 -13.30
CA GLY A 292 -8.75 -19.15 -13.84
C GLY A 292 -9.60 -19.68 -15.01
N ARG A 293 -10.64 -18.95 -15.45
CA ARG A 293 -11.65 -19.49 -16.37
C ARG A 293 -11.32 -19.39 -17.87
N CYS A 294 -10.46 -18.46 -18.30
CA CYS A 294 -10.10 -18.31 -19.72
C CYS A 294 -9.11 -19.37 -20.21
N LYS A 295 -9.41 -20.65 -19.97
CA LYS A 295 -8.52 -21.78 -20.24
C LYS A 295 -8.45 -22.05 -21.74
N ILE A 296 -7.22 -22.11 -22.21
CA ILE A 296 -6.86 -22.62 -23.54
C ILE A 296 -5.87 -23.74 -23.38
N LYS A 297 -5.85 -24.67 -24.33
CA LYS A 297 -4.84 -25.72 -24.39
C LYS A 297 -3.86 -25.39 -25.50
N VAL A 298 -2.58 -25.36 -25.15
CA VAL A 298 -1.48 -25.01 -26.06
C VAL A 298 -0.42 -26.10 -26.02
N THR A 299 0.59 -26.01 -26.88
CA THR A 299 1.70 -26.97 -26.84
C THR A 299 2.48 -26.80 -25.52
N SER A 300 2.95 -27.90 -24.95
CA SER A 300 3.66 -27.91 -23.65
C SER A 300 4.95 -27.07 -23.62
N LYS A 301 5.45 -26.64 -24.79
CA LYS A 301 6.60 -25.74 -24.93
C LYS A 301 6.31 -24.30 -24.52
N VAL A 302 5.04 -23.90 -24.42
CA VAL A 302 4.64 -22.55 -24.00
C VAL A 302 4.92 -22.40 -22.51
N LYS A 303 5.64 -21.32 -22.15
CA LYS A 303 6.04 -21.05 -20.76
C LYS A 303 4.80 -20.91 -19.87
N MET A 304 4.95 -21.26 -18.59
CA MET A 304 3.90 -21.08 -17.58
C MET A 304 4.10 -19.74 -16.88
N THR A 305 3.08 -18.89 -16.88
CA THR A 305 3.08 -17.65 -16.11
C THR A 305 2.83 -17.91 -14.61
N SER A 306 3.02 -16.88 -13.77
CA SER A 306 2.67 -16.98 -12.35
C SER A 306 1.17 -17.14 -12.12
N ALA A 307 0.36 -16.55 -13.00
CA ALA A 307 -1.10 -16.64 -12.93
C ALA A 307 -1.57 -18.06 -13.26
N ASP A 308 -1.00 -18.68 -14.31
CA ASP A 308 -1.28 -20.09 -14.63
C ASP A 308 -1.01 -21.00 -13.42
N LYS A 309 0.15 -20.83 -12.77
CA LYS A 309 0.54 -21.62 -11.60
C LYS A 309 -0.35 -21.39 -10.38
N SER A 310 -1.02 -20.24 -10.29
CA SER A 310 -1.88 -19.91 -9.16
C SER A 310 -3.32 -20.39 -9.34
N GLN A 311 -3.78 -20.51 -10.59
CA GLN A 311 -5.18 -20.77 -10.92
C GLN A 311 -5.42 -22.17 -11.51
N LEU A 312 -4.39 -22.82 -12.04
CA LEU A 312 -4.49 -24.13 -12.67
C LEU A 312 -3.73 -25.17 -11.83
N THR A 313 -4.27 -26.39 -11.82
CA THR A 313 -3.63 -27.54 -11.16
C THR A 313 -2.35 -27.96 -11.89
N GLU A 314 -1.44 -28.66 -11.20
CA GLU A 314 -0.21 -29.17 -11.82
C GLU A 314 -0.52 -30.10 -13.01
N GLN A 315 -1.55 -30.95 -12.88
CA GLN A 315 -2.00 -31.83 -13.96
C GLN A 315 -2.50 -31.05 -15.18
N GLU A 316 -3.26 -29.97 -15.00
CA GLU A 316 -3.68 -29.11 -16.12
C GLU A 316 -2.47 -28.44 -16.79
N LEU A 317 -1.52 -27.95 -15.99
CA LEU A 317 -0.32 -27.30 -16.51
C LEU A 317 0.54 -28.25 -17.36
N GLU A 318 0.71 -29.50 -16.91
CA GLU A 318 1.40 -30.57 -17.63
C GLU A 318 0.69 -30.97 -18.93
N GLN A 319 -0.64 -30.98 -18.92
CA GLN A 319 -1.47 -31.24 -20.11
C GLN A 319 -1.47 -30.07 -21.12
N GLY A 320 -0.80 -28.96 -20.79
CA GLY A 320 -0.66 -27.79 -21.66
C GLY A 320 -1.76 -26.75 -21.53
N TYR A 321 -2.56 -26.77 -20.46
CA TYR A 321 -3.53 -25.71 -20.20
C TYR A 321 -2.83 -24.42 -19.74
N ARG A 322 -3.31 -23.29 -20.25
CA ARG A 322 -2.83 -21.94 -19.94
C ARG A 322 -4.01 -20.96 -19.91
N LEU A 323 -3.82 -19.80 -19.30
CA LEU A 323 -4.80 -18.72 -19.27
C LEU A 323 -4.62 -17.78 -20.47
N ALA A 324 -5.59 -17.74 -21.38
CA ALA A 324 -5.52 -16.92 -22.59
C ALA A 324 -5.19 -15.44 -22.32
N CYS A 325 -5.69 -14.87 -21.22
CA CYS A 325 -5.42 -13.47 -20.88
C CYS A 325 -3.97 -13.17 -20.46
N GLN A 326 -3.16 -14.18 -20.18
CA GLN A 326 -1.78 -14.04 -19.70
C GLN A 326 -0.73 -14.38 -20.77
N HIS A 327 -1.19 -14.66 -21.99
CA HIS A 327 -0.36 -15.04 -23.12
C HIS A 327 -0.69 -14.20 -24.36
N ASN A 328 0.28 -14.07 -25.26
CA ASN A 328 0.16 -13.33 -26.53
C ASN A 328 0.35 -14.27 -27.72
N SER A 329 0.00 -13.79 -28.92
CA SER A 329 0.08 -14.59 -30.14
C SER A 329 1.49 -15.04 -30.51
N ASP A 330 2.52 -14.26 -30.17
CA ASP A 330 3.90 -14.52 -30.58
C ASP A 330 4.47 -15.83 -30.01
N GLU A 331 3.96 -16.24 -28.87
CA GLU A 331 4.38 -17.43 -28.13
C GLU A 331 3.83 -18.73 -28.75
N LEU A 332 2.88 -18.62 -29.69
CA LEU A 332 2.03 -19.73 -30.12
C LEU A 332 2.08 -19.96 -31.62
N GLU A 333 2.07 -21.24 -32.02
CA GLU A 333 1.79 -21.66 -33.41
C GLU A 333 0.35 -22.12 -33.58
N GLN A 334 -0.20 -22.72 -32.52
CA GLN A 334 -1.56 -23.22 -32.45
C GLN A 334 -2.11 -23.17 -31.03
N LEU A 335 -3.43 -23.08 -30.91
CA LEU A 335 -4.15 -23.22 -29.65
C LEU A 335 -5.45 -24.02 -29.87
N THR A 336 -5.88 -24.67 -28.80
CA THR A 336 -7.14 -25.40 -28.72
C THR A 336 -8.05 -24.69 -27.72
N LEU A 337 -9.25 -24.34 -28.19
CA LEU A 337 -10.30 -23.76 -27.38
C LEU A 337 -10.93 -24.86 -26.53
N VAL A 338 -10.97 -24.64 -25.22
CA VAL A 338 -11.53 -25.61 -24.25
C VAL A 338 -13.01 -25.31 -24.08
N ASP A 339 -13.29 -24.10 -23.59
CA ASP A 339 -14.63 -23.59 -23.35
C ASP A 339 -14.82 -22.28 -24.11
N VAL A 340 -15.82 -22.26 -24.99
CA VAL A 340 -16.23 -21.06 -25.74
C VAL A 340 -17.66 -20.74 -25.32
N THR A 341 -17.87 -19.48 -24.97
CA THR A 341 -19.18 -18.94 -24.61
C THR A 341 -19.91 -18.43 -25.85
N LYS A 342 -21.22 -18.30 -25.77
CA LYS A 342 -22.05 -17.70 -26.83
C LYS A 342 -22.06 -16.16 -26.80
N ALA A 343 -21.23 -15.55 -25.95
CA ALA A 343 -21.14 -14.10 -25.84
C ALA A 343 -20.63 -13.50 -27.16
N ALA A 344 -21.20 -12.36 -27.55
CA ALA A 344 -20.87 -11.67 -28.79
C ALA A 344 -20.53 -10.20 -28.51
N SER A 345 -19.88 -9.56 -29.49
CA SER A 345 -19.57 -8.14 -29.46
C SER A 345 -20.80 -7.31 -29.82
N HIS A 346 -21.13 -6.32 -28.99
CA HIS A 346 -22.28 -5.46 -29.15
C HIS A 346 -21.88 -3.99 -28.99
N LYS A 347 -22.49 -3.14 -29.81
CA LYS A 347 -22.45 -1.70 -29.63
C LYS A 347 -23.73 -1.27 -28.92
N LEU A 348 -23.59 -0.76 -27.70
CA LEU A 348 -24.71 -0.41 -26.83
C LEU A 348 -24.89 1.10 -26.78
N GLN A 349 -26.10 1.60 -26.97
CA GLN A 349 -26.46 3.01 -26.84
C GLN A 349 -27.11 3.26 -25.49
N LEU A 350 -26.63 4.26 -24.75
CA LEU A 350 -27.23 4.69 -23.48
C LEU A 350 -28.54 5.44 -23.74
N ILE A 351 -29.64 4.98 -23.16
CA ILE A 351 -30.97 5.58 -23.30
C ILE A 351 -31.50 6.22 -22.02
N SER A 352 -31.07 5.77 -20.84
CA SER A 352 -31.38 6.41 -19.55
C SER A 352 -30.20 6.26 -18.57
N SER A 353 -30.02 7.28 -17.72
CA SER A 353 -28.99 7.36 -16.69
C SER A 353 -29.56 8.09 -15.47
N GLU A 354 -29.93 7.34 -14.43
CA GLU A 354 -30.65 7.87 -13.26
C GLU A 354 -29.96 7.49 -11.97
N PHE A 355 -29.85 8.42 -11.01
CA PHE A 355 -29.41 8.09 -9.66
C PHE A 355 -30.55 7.39 -8.90
N ILE A 356 -30.31 6.16 -8.47
CA ILE A 356 -31.25 5.37 -7.65
C ILE A 356 -30.81 5.31 -6.18
N SER A 357 -29.58 5.73 -5.90
CA SER A 357 -29.07 6.07 -4.57
C SER A 357 -28.01 7.16 -4.68
N PRO A 358 -27.49 7.72 -3.57
CA PRO A 358 -26.48 8.78 -3.62
C PRO A 358 -25.22 8.43 -4.43
N TYR A 359 -24.87 7.15 -4.52
CA TYR A 359 -23.65 6.67 -5.19
C TYR A 359 -23.89 5.61 -6.26
N ILE A 360 -25.14 5.25 -6.56
CA ILE A 360 -25.48 4.21 -7.55
C ILE A 360 -26.39 4.81 -8.62
N LYS A 361 -26.01 4.61 -9.88
CA LYS A 361 -26.86 4.89 -11.04
C LYS A 361 -27.47 3.62 -11.62
N GLU A 362 -28.73 3.70 -12.03
CA GLU A 362 -29.32 2.79 -13.01
C GLU A 362 -28.99 3.31 -14.41
N LEU A 363 -28.38 2.46 -15.23
CA LEU A 363 -28.06 2.76 -16.61
C LEU A 363 -28.83 1.79 -17.51
N ARG A 364 -29.56 2.33 -18.47
CA ARG A 364 -30.32 1.54 -19.45
C ARG A 364 -29.69 1.70 -20.82
N PHE A 365 -29.41 0.58 -21.47
CA PHE A 365 -28.82 0.52 -22.79
C PHE A 365 -29.72 -0.24 -23.77
N LYS A 366 -29.61 0.10 -25.05
CA LYS A 366 -30.15 -0.71 -26.15
C LYS A 366 -29.04 -1.10 -27.12
N SER A 367 -29.15 -2.26 -27.76
CA SER A 367 -28.26 -2.62 -28.87
C SER A 367 -28.52 -1.69 -30.05
N VAL A 368 -27.46 -1.11 -30.63
CA VAL A 368 -27.58 -0.22 -31.80
C VAL A 368 -28.18 -0.95 -33.01
N GLY A 369 -27.97 -2.27 -33.10
CA GLY A 369 -28.58 -3.10 -34.16
C GLY A 369 -30.08 -3.37 -33.95
N GLY A 370 -30.67 -2.94 -32.83
CA GLY A 370 -32.05 -3.25 -32.46
C GLY A 370 -32.30 -4.72 -32.10
N GLU A 371 -31.26 -5.54 -32.07
CA GLU A 371 -31.36 -6.96 -31.72
C GLU A 371 -31.61 -7.11 -30.23
N ARG A 372 -32.70 -7.81 -29.89
CA ARG A 372 -32.97 -8.23 -28.52
C ARG A 372 -32.02 -9.36 -28.13
N LEU A 373 -31.19 -9.10 -27.12
CA LEU A 373 -30.33 -10.12 -26.54
C LEU A 373 -31.16 -11.03 -25.62
N LYS A 374 -31.03 -12.34 -25.82
CA LYS A 374 -31.58 -13.35 -24.91
C LYS A 374 -30.49 -13.76 -23.95
N PHE A 375 -30.79 -13.78 -22.66
CA PHE A 375 -29.85 -14.17 -21.63
C PHE A 375 -30.56 -14.70 -20.38
N LYS A 376 -29.86 -15.50 -19.57
CA LYS A 376 -30.33 -15.94 -18.24
C LYS A 376 -30.21 -14.81 -17.21
N ALA A 377 -31.14 -14.76 -16.25
CA ALA A 377 -31.02 -13.83 -15.13
C ALA A 377 -29.73 -14.09 -14.33
N GLY A 378 -29.07 -13.01 -13.92
CA GLY A 378 -27.74 -13.03 -13.31
C GLY A 378 -26.56 -12.97 -14.29
N ALA A 379 -26.84 -12.89 -15.60
CA ALA A 379 -25.81 -12.66 -16.61
C ALA A 379 -25.13 -11.28 -16.46
N PHE A 380 -23.89 -11.17 -16.95
CA PHE A 380 -23.13 -9.92 -16.97
C PHE A 380 -22.56 -9.60 -18.35
N MET A 381 -22.13 -8.36 -18.55
CA MET A 381 -21.43 -7.92 -19.76
C MET A 381 -20.12 -7.22 -19.42
N ARG A 382 -19.12 -7.41 -20.30
CA ARG A 382 -17.82 -6.73 -20.24
C ARG A 382 -17.84 -5.50 -21.12
N PHE A 383 -17.72 -4.32 -20.52
CA PHE A 383 -17.67 -3.04 -21.23
C PHE A 383 -16.22 -2.64 -21.52
N PHE A 384 -15.98 -2.12 -22.72
CA PHE A 384 -14.69 -1.58 -23.15
C PHE A 384 -14.71 -0.06 -23.01
N ILE A 385 -13.88 0.43 -22.09
CA ILE A 385 -13.76 1.83 -21.72
C ILE A 385 -12.56 2.39 -22.49
N PRO A 386 -12.76 3.34 -23.43
CA PRO A 386 -11.66 3.93 -24.20
C PRO A 386 -10.77 4.79 -23.31
N ALA A 387 -9.58 5.15 -23.81
CA ALA A 387 -8.75 6.15 -23.15
C ALA A 387 -9.46 7.51 -23.18
N ALA A 388 -9.58 8.17 -22.03
CA ALA A 388 -10.32 9.42 -21.90
C ALA A 388 -9.86 10.24 -20.69
N GLN A 389 -10.28 11.51 -20.68
CA GLN A 389 -10.28 12.34 -19.49
C GLN A 389 -11.61 12.13 -18.74
N GLY A 390 -11.56 12.09 -17.41
CA GLY A 390 -12.72 11.89 -16.54
C GLY A 390 -12.68 12.79 -15.31
N SER A 391 -13.83 12.88 -14.65
CA SER A 391 -14.01 13.63 -13.40
C SER A 391 -14.46 12.67 -12.29
N SER A 392 -13.96 12.89 -11.08
CA SER A 392 -14.36 12.16 -9.87
C SER A 392 -15.79 12.48 -9.43
N ILE A 393 -16.31 13.65 -9.79
CA ILE A 393 -17.67 14.08 -9.51
C ILE A 393 -18.51 13.93 -10.78
N PRO A 394 -19.69 13.28 -10.69
CA PRO A 394 -20.60 13.17 -11.82
C PRO A 394 -20.99 14.53 -12.41
N VAL A 395 -20.98 14.64 -13.74
CA VAL A 395 -21.31 15.88 -14.45
C VAL A 395 -22.76 16.29 -14.17
N ASP A 396 -23.67 15.32 -14.19
CA ASP A 396 -25.11 15.52 -13.99
C ASP A 396 -25.55 15.13 -12.56
N LEU A 397 -24.89 15.66 -11.53
CA LEU A 397 -25.23 15.39 -10.12
C LEU A 397 -26.48 16.20 -9.69
N PRO A 398 -27.61 15.55 -9.34
CA PRO A 398 -28.82 16.24 -8.91
C PRO A 398 -28.61 17.09 -7.65
N ALA A 399 -29.26 18.24 -7.56
CA ALA A 399 -29.16 19.16 -6.42
C ALA A 399 -29.44 18.45 -5.07
N ALA A 400 -30.44 17.57 -5.04
CA ALA A 400 -30.79 16.80 -3.84
C ALA A 400 -29.64 15.91 -3.33
N LEU A 401 -28.76 15.43 -4.21
CA LEU A 401 -27.67 14.53 -3.86
C LEU A 401 -26.35 15.26 -3.58
N GLN A 402 -26.25 16.57 -3.87
CA GLN A 402 -24.99 17.32 -3.72
C GLN A 402 -24.41 17.25 -2.31
N HIS A 403 -25.26 17.21 -1.28
CA HIS A 403 -24.83 17.13 0.11
C HIS A 403 -24.04 15.86 0.43
N HIS A 404 -24.35 14.72 -0.21
CA HIS A 404 -23.58 13.48 -0.06
C HIS A 404 -22.19 13.56 -0.70
N TRP A 405 -22.00 14.44 -1.68
CA TRP A 405 -20.77 14.52 -2.46
C TRP A 405 -19.82 15.64 -2.00
N GLN A 406 -20.15 16.35 -0.92
CA GLN A 406 -19.32 17.46 -0.41
C GLN A 406 -17.92 17.01 0.05
N GLU A 407 -17.83 15.82 0.64
CA GLU A 407 -16.57 15.25 1.12
C GLU A 407 -15.78 14.50 0.04
N VAL A 408 -16.38 14.30 -1.14
CA VAL A 408 -15.72 13.62 -2.25
C VAL A 408 -14.73 14.58 -2.91
N LEU A 409 -13.46 14.18 -2.94
CA LEU A 409 -12.39 14.93 -3.60
C LEU A 409 -12.72 15.15 -5.08
N ARG A 410 -12.92 16.42 -5.47
CA ARG A 410 -13.04 16.82 -6.88
C ARG A 410 -11.68 16.74 -7.57
N MET A 411 -11.61 15.94 -8.63
CA MET A 411 -10.39 15.65 -9.37
C MET A 411 -10.73 15.32 -10.81
N ASP A 412 -10.07 16.01 -11.74
CA ASP A 412 -9.99 15.60 -13.13
C ASP A 412 -8.78 14.69 -13.33
N TYR A 413 -8.92 13.65 -14.13
CA TYR A 413 -7.88 12.65 -14.34
C TYR A 413 -7.92 12.06 -15.74
N GLU A 414 -6.76 11.61 -16.22
CA GLU A 414 -6.66 10.85 -17.46
C GLU A 414 -6.47 9.36 -17.18
N HIS A 415 -7.00 8.52 -18.05
CA HIS A 415 -6.79 7.09 -18.00
C HIS A 415 -6.60 6.48 -19.39
N LEU A 416 -5.85 5.38 -19.42
CA LEU A 416 -5.74 4.54 -20.60
C LEU A 416 -7.01 3.69 -20.76
N ALA A 417 -7.16 3.10 -21.95
CA ALA A 417 -8.25 2.16 -22.22
C ALA A 417 -8.19 0.97 -21.25
N CYS A 418 -9.36 0.52 -20.81
CA CYS A 418 -9.49 -0.68 -19.99
C CYS A 418 -10.87 -1.33 -20.19
N SER A 419 -11.15 -2.44 -19.51
CA SER A 419 -12.47 -3.06 -19.53
C SER A 419 -12.99 -3.36 -18.12
N ARG A 420 -14.32 -3.34 -17.93
CA ARG A 420 -14.98 -3.67 -16.65
C ARG A 420 -16.24 -4.49 -16.88
N ASN A 421 -16.55 -5.36 -15.92
CA ASN A 421 -17.75 -6.19 -15.95
C ASN A 421 -18.86 -5.53 -15.14
N TYR A 422 -20.09 -5.60 -15.66
CA TYR A 422 -21.29 -5.14 -14.99
C TYR A 422 -22.41 -6.17 -15.18
N SER A 423 -23.01 -6.61 -14.08
CA SER A 423 -24.12 -7.57 -14.09
C SER A 423 -25.43 -6.89 -14.51
N LEU A 424 -26.25 -7.62 -15.27
CA LEU A 424 -27.56 -7.18 -15.71
C LEU A 424 -28.53 -7.18 -14.51
N ALA A 425 -29.32 -6.12 -14.41
CA ALA A 425 -30.27 -5.87 -13.33
C ALA A 425 -31.71 -6.27 -13.68
N ASN A 426 -31.97 -6.61 -14.95
CA ASN A 426 -33.24 -7.14 -15.43
C ASN A 426 -33.06 -8.62 -15.82
N GLY A 427 -34.11 -9.43 -15.60
CA GLY A 427 -34.16 -10.81 -16.08
C GLY A 427 -34.34 -10.91 -17.61
N ASP A 428 -34.21 -12.13 -18.14
CA ASP A 428 -34.28 -12.52 -19.57
C ASP A 428 -35.21 -11.65 -20.44
N GLY A 429 -34.66 -10.52 -20.91
CA GLY A 429 -35.08 -9.78 -22.08
C GLY A 429 -36.56 -9.44 -22.21
N GLN A 430 -37.36 -9.34 -21.14
CA GLN A 430 -38.76 -8.93 -21.28
C GLN A 430 -38.89 -7.58 -22.02
N THR A 431 -37.82 -6.79 -21.98
CA THR A 431 -37.60 -5.59 -22.79
C THR A 431 -36.38 -5.76 -23.71
N ASP A 432 -36.27 -4.89 -24.72
CA ASP A 432 -35.05 -4.75 -25.53
C ASP A 432 -33.95 -3.94 -24.81
N GLU A 433 -34.15 -3.66 -23.52
CA GLU A 433 -33.25 -2.88 -22.68
C GLU A 433 -32.33 -3.78 -21.86
N LEU A 434 -31.09 -3.35 -21.74
CA LEU A 434 -30.08 -3.92 -20.88
C LEU A 434 -29.89 -2.95 -19.72
N VAL A 435 -30.30 -3.37 -18.51
CA VAL A 435 -30.30 -2.52 -17.32
C VAL A 435 -29.11 -2.89 -16.45
N PHE A 436 -28.36 -1.91 -15.96
CA PHE A 436 -27.21 -2.12 -15.08
C PHE A 436 -27.33 -1.18 -13.87
N THR A 437 -26.93 -1.66 -12.68
CA THR A 437 -26.77 -0.78 -11.51
C THR A 437 -25.29 -0.60 -11.21
N VAL A 438 -24.79 0.62 -11.38
CA VAL A 438 -23.37 0.93 -11.30
C VAL A 438 -23.11 1.82 -10.11
N LYS A 439 -22.36 1.30 -9.14
CA LYS A 439 -21.84 2.09 -8.02
C LYS A 439 -20.63 2.90 -8.47
N ILE A 440 -20.67 4.20 -8.27
CA ILE A 440 -19.57 5.11 -8.55
C ILE A 440 -18.51 4.94 -7.45
N GLN A 441 -17.31 4.52 -7.85
CA GLN A 441 -16.18 4.32 -6.95
C GLN A 441 -15.39 5.63 -6.83
N THR A 442 -15.59 6.34 -5.73
CA THR A 442 -14.89 7.59 -5.42
C THR A 442 -13.46 7.33 -4.93
N PRO A 443 -12.51 8.26 -5.15
CA PRO A 443 -11.15 8.09 -4.67
C PRO A 443 -11.11 8.20 -3.12
N PRO A 444 -10.47 7.26 -2.41
CA PRO A 444 -10.40 7.32 -0.94
C PRO A 444 -9.50 8.48 -0.46
N HIS A 445 -8.47 8.83 -1.23
CA HIS A 445 -7.55 9.93 -0.95
C HIS A 445 -7.03 10.53 -2.27
N ALA A 446 -6.49 11.76 -2.22
CA ALA A 446 -5.95 12.48 -3.38
C ALA A 446 -4.85 11.74 -4.15
N LYS A 447 -4.21 10.72 -3.56
CA LYS A 447 -3.18 9.90 -4.22
C LYS A 447 -3.75 8.83 -5.16
N PHE A 448 -5.04 8.50 -5.04
CA PHE A 448 -5.68 7.45 -5.82
C PHE A 448 -6.62 8.06 -6.86
N LYS A 449 -6.63 7.47 -8.05
CA LYS A 449 -7.61 7.84 -9.08
C LYS A 449 -8.99 7.31 -8.70
N PRO A 450 -10.08 8.00 -9.11
CA PRO A 450 -11.42 7.44 -9.07
C PRO A 450 -11.52 6.13 -9.86
N GLY A 451 -12.56 5.34 -9.61
CA GLY A 451 -12.81 4.11 -10.36
C GLY A 451 -13.07 4.43 -11.83
N ILE A 452 -12.13 4.04 -12.70
CA ILE A 452 -12.12 4.40 -14.12
C ILE A 452 -13.44 4.01 -14.81
N GLY A 453 -13.84 2.74 -14.72
CA GLY A 453 -15.03 2.26 -15.41
C GLY A 453 -16.33 2.85 -14.87
N SER A 454 -16.49 2.86 -13.54
CA SER A 454 -17.71 3.40 -12.93
C SER A 454 -17.87 4.89 -13.23
N SER A 455 -16.79 5.65 -13.19
CA SER A 455 -16.82 7.09 -13.49
C SER A 455 -17.06 7.35 -14.98
N TYR A 456 -16.47 6.56 -15.88
CA TYR A 456 -16.69 6.72 -17.33
C TYR A 456 -18.14 6.41 -17.71
N ILE A 457 -18.66 5.24 -17.34
CA ILE A 457 -19.99 4.79 -17.77
C ILE A 457 -21.12 5.62 -17.13
N CYS A 458 -20.94 6.08 -15.88
CA CYS A 458 -21.92 6.93 -15.19
C CYS A 458 -21.92 8.40 -15.66
N ASN A 459 -20.86 8.84 -16.34
CA ASN A 459 -20.75 10.15 -17.00
C ASN A 459 -20.97 10.09 -18.52
N LEU A 460 -21.29 8.92 -19.05
CA LEU A 460 -21.62 8.77 -20.46
C LEU A 460 -22.90 9.56 -20.76
N ALA A 461 -22.83 10.48 -21.72
CA ALA A 461 -23.99 11.27 -22.11
C ALA A 461 -25.07 10.41 -22.80
N LEU A 462 -26.34 10.78 -22.63
CA LEU A 462 -27.45 10.10 -23.29
C LEU A 462 -27.27 10.07 -24.82
N GLY A 463 -27.63 8.95 -25.44
CA GLY A 463 -27.49 8.69 -26.87
C GLY A 463 -26.07 8.30 -27.31
N LYS A 464 -25.05 8.37 -26.44
CA LYS A 464 -23.70 7.88 -26.75
C LYS A 464 -23.63 6.36 -26.69
N THR A 465 -22.69 5.82 -27.46
CA THR A 465 -22.48 4.37 -27.59
C THR A 465 -21.21 3.91 -26.88
N ILE A 466 -21.23 2.69 -26.37
CA ILE A 466 -20.09 1.99 -25.78
C ILE A 466 -20.04 0.56 -26.32
N GLU A 467 -18.84 0.02 -26.49
CA GLU A 467 -18.64 -1.38 -26.89
C GLU A 467 -18.69 -2.28 -25.67
N ALA A 468 -19.39 -3.40 -25.79
CA ALA A 468 -19.48 -4.41 -24.76
C ALA A 468 -19.52 -5.81 -25.37
N VAL A 469 -19.03 -6.80 -24.62
CA VAL A 469 -19.13 -8.22 -24.97
C VAL A 469 -19.95 -8.94 -23.91
N GLY A 470 -20.82 -9.83 -24.36
CA GLY A 470 -21.71 -10.60 -23.49
C GLY A 470 -22.94 -11.05 -24.25
N PRO A 471 -24.00 -11.48 -23.54
CA PRO A 471 -24.04 -11.73 -22.11
C PRO A 471 -23.23 -12.99 -21.72
N PHE A 472 -22.59 -12.96 -20.55
CA PHE A 472 -21.94 -14.10 -19.92
C PHE A 472 -22.84 -14.66 -18.81
N GLU A 473 -23.15 -15.96 -18.85
CA GLU A 473 -24.21 -16.60 -18.04
C GLU A 473 -23.64 -17.59 -17.02
N GLU A 474 -22.88 -17.10 -16.04
CA GLU A 474 -22.19 -17.96 -15.07
C GLU A 474 -22.87 -18.00 -13.69
N PHE A 475 -23.69 -17.00 -13.37
CA PHE A 475 -24.47 -16.91 -12.15
C PHE A 475 -25.95 -16.91 -12.52
N PHE A 476 -26.66 -18.01 -12.24
CA PHE A 476 -28.07 -18.19 -12.57
C PHE A 476 -28.75 -19.07 -11.53
N ALA A 477 -30.09 -19.01 -11.44
CA ALA A 477 -30.84 -19.85 -10.51
C ALA A 477 -30.67 -21.35 -10.86
N MET A 478 -30.17 -22.11 -9.89
CA MET A 478 -30.13 -23.56 -9.92
C MET A 478 -31.55 -24.12 -10.02
N GLY A 479 -31.71 -25.18 -10.83
CA GLY A 479 -33.02 -25.77 -11.08
C GLY A 479 -34.02 -24.85 -11.79
N SER A 480 -33.58 -23.78 -12.46
CA SER A 480 -34.46 -22.86 -13.23
C SER A 480 -35.32 -23.56 -14.29
N ASP A 481 -34.92 -24.74 -14.76
CA ASP A 481 -35.69 -25.57 -15.69
C ASP A 481 -36.79 -26.41 -15.00
N ASN A 482 -36.75 -26.53 -13.66
CA ASN A 482 -37.70 -27.30 -12.87
C ASN A 482 -38.65 -26.36 -12.09
N LYS A 483 -39.80 -26.05 -12.70
CA LYS A 483 -40.83 -25.18 -12.10
C LYS A 483 -41.44 -25.74 -10.81
N ASP A 484 -41.33 -27.05 -10.59
CA ASP A 484 -41.85 -27.74 -9.41
C ASP A 484 -40.82 -27.80 -8.28
N SER A 485 -39.66 -27.16 -8.43
CA SER A 485 -38.68 -27.05 -7.35
C SER A 485 -39.30 -26.35 -6.14
N THR A 486 -39.28 -27.03 -5.00
CA THR A 486 -39.75 -26.52 -3.70
C THR A 486 -38.59 -26.04 -2.81
N SER A 487 -37.35 -26.14 -3.31
CA SER A 487 -36.16 -25.72 -2.57
C SER A 487 -36.19 -24.21 -2.28
N PRO A 488 -36.03 -23.77 -1.02
CA PRO A 488 -35.95 -22.35 -0.69
C PRO A 488 -34.82 -21.66 -1.45
N MET A 489 -35.07 -20.45 -1.93
CA MET A 489 -34.07 -19.57 -2.54
C MET A 489 -33.73 -18.47 -1.55
N VAL A 490 -32.47 -18.38 -1.13
CA VAL A 490 -32.01 -17.38 -0.17
C VAL A 490 -31.01 -16.47 -0.86
N LEU A 491 -31.39 -15.22 -1.10
CA LEU A 491 -30.57 -14.22 -1.77
C LEU A 491 -30.01 -13.23 -0.74
N ILE A 492 -28.70 -12.96 -0.82
CA ILE A 492 -27.99 -12.05 0.09
C ILE A 492 -27.22 -11.02 -0.72
N GLY A 493 -27.63 -9.76 -0.59
CA GLY A 493 -27.10 -8.66 -1.38
C GLY A 493 -26.69 -7.44 -0.58
N ALA A 494 -25.74 -6.67 -1.11
CA ALA A 494 -25.50 -5.31 -0.64
C ALA A 494 -24.92 -4.41 -1.77
N GLY A 495 -25.27 -3.13 -1.74
CA GLY A 495 -24.78 -2.15 -2.71
C GLY A 495 -25.16 -2.52 -4.17
N SER A 496 -24.19 -2.46 -5.09
CA SER A 496 -24.42 -2.81 -6.51
C SER A 496 -24.64 -4.31 -6.74
N GLY A 497 -24.40 -5.16 -5.74
CA GLY A 497 -24.74 -6.59 -5.81
C GLY A 497 -26.25 -6.85 -5.95
N MET A 498 -27.07 -5.81 -5.84
CA MET A 498 -28.49 -5.83 -6.18
C MET A 498 -28.76 -6.28 -7.62
N ALA A 499 -27.93 -5.90 -8.60
CA ALA A 499 -28.21 -6.15 -10.02
C ALA A 499 -28.56 -7.62 -10.32
N PRO A 500 -27.64 -8.58 -10.12
CA PRO A 500 -27.92 -9.96 -10.49
C PRO A 500 -29.03 -10.57 -9.62
N LEU A 501 -29.14 -10.18 -8.35
CA LEU A 501 -30.16 -10.71 -7.44
C LEU A 501 -31.57 -10.24 -7.81
N LYS A 502 -31.73 -8.97 -8.21
CA LYS A 502 -33.00 -8.44 -8.74
C LYS A 502 -33.41 -9.21 -9.99
N ALA A 503 -32.47 -9.44 -10.92
CA ALA A 503 -32.75 -10.20 -12.14
C ALA A 503 -33.25 -11.62 -11.81
N LEU A 504 -32.62 -12.30 -10.86
CA LEU A 504 -33.02 -13.63 -10.42
C LEU A 504 -34.41 -13.64 -9.78
N ILE A 505 -34.70 -12.70 -8.88
CA ILE A 505 -36.01 -12.57 -8.22
C ILE A 505 -37.12 -12.33 -9.24
N GLU A 506 -36.91 -11.40 -10.17
CA GLU A 506 -37.89 -11.09 -11.22
C GLU A 506 -38.10 -12.27 -12.17
N GLU A 507 -37.04 -12.99 -12.53
CA GLU A 507 -37.17 -14.21 -13.35
C GLU A 507 -38.00 -15.27 -12.61
N GLN A 508 -37.71 -15.55 -11.35
CA GLN A 508 -38.45 -16.56 -10.59
C GLN A 508 -39.91 -16.17 -10.36
N LEU A 509 -40.19 -14.94 -9.91
CA LEU A 509 -41.54 -14.51 -9.54
C LEU A 509 -42.39 -14.15 -10.75
N ILE A 510 -41.87 -13.34 -11.68
CA ILE A 510 -42.66 -12.73 -12.75
C ILE A 510 -42.66 -13.60 -14.00
N LYS A 511 -41.48 -14.08 -14.43
CA LYS A 511 -41.35 -14.86 -15.67
C LYS A 511 -41.77 -16.31 -15.47
N LEU A 512 -41.29 -16.96 -14.41
CA LEU A 512 -41.53 -18.38 -14.16
C LEU A 512 -42.77 -18.64 -13.31
N ASN A 513 -43.30 -17.64 -12.59
CA ASN A 513 -44.37 -17.80 -11.59
C ASN A 513 -44.05 -18.91 -10.59
N SER A 514 -42.80 -18.95 -10.13
CA SER A 514 -42.31 -19.98 -9.23
C SER A 514 -43.00 -19.87 -7.87
N LEU A 515 -43.39 -21.02 -7.31
CA LEU A 515 -43.98 -21.13 -5.98
C LEU A 515 -42.95 -21.43 -4.88
N ARG A 516 -41.66 -21.54 -5.24
CA ARG A 516 -40.59 -21.79 -4.27
C ARG A 516 -40.53 -20.63 -3.26
N PRO A 517 -40.26 -20.89 -1.98
CA PRO A 517 -40.00 -19.82 -1.02
C PRO A 517 -38.75 -19.02 -1.46
N ILE A 518 -38.84 -17.69 -1.48
CA ILE A 518 -37.75 -16.79 -1.84
C ILE A 518 -37.55 -15.77 -0.72
N HIS A 519 -36.37 -15.75 -0.12
CA HIS A 519 -36.00 -14.83 0.95
C HIS A 519 -34.87 -13.93 0.48
N PHE A 520 -35.07 -12.62 0.47
CA PHE A 520 -34.08 -11.65 0.01
C PHE A 520 -33.62 -10.74 1.14
N TYR A 521 -32.39 -10.95 1.60
CA TYR A 521 -31.70 -10.10 2.57
C TYR A 521 -30.90 -9.03 1.83
N PHE A 522 -31.22 -7.75 2.06
CA PHE A 522 -30.50 -6.66 1.41
C PHE A 522 -29.90 -5.69 2.43
N GLY A 523 -28.57 -5.62 2.44
CA GLY A 523 -27.79 -4.78 3.35
C GLY A 523 -27.49 -3.41 2.75
N ALA A 524 -27.78 -2.36 3.52
CA ALA A 524 -27.46 -0.99 3.15
C ALA A 524 -26.89 -0.21 4.36
N ARG A 525 -26.32 0.97 4.10
CA ARG A 525 -25.81 1.82 5.19
C ARG A 525 -26.95 2.59 5.81
N THR A 526 -27.68 3.35 5.00
CA THR A 526 -28.82 4.19 5.39
C THR A 526 -30.05 3.87 4.54
N GLN A 527 -31.21 4.44 4.86
CA GLN A 527 -32.41 4.27 4.04
C GLN A 527 -32.22 4.74 2.59
N ALA A 528 -31.43 5.80 2.35
CA ALA A 528 -31.14 6.31 1.00
C ALA A 528 -30.33 5.33 0.14
N ASP A 529 -29.67 4.35 0.75
CA ASP A 529 -28.90 3.32 0.06
C ASP A 529 -29.75 2.07 -0.33
N LEU A 530 -31.01 2.00 0.10
CA LEU A 530 -31.94 0.91 -0.23
C LEU A 530 -32.53 1.08 -1.65
N ILE A 531 -31.73 0.73 -2.66
CA ILE A 531 -32.17 0.74 -4.06
C ILE A 531 -33.34 -0.22 -4.30
N TYR A 532 -34.32 0.19 -5.11
CA TYR A 532 -35.55 -0.55 -5.43
C TYR A 532 -36.41 -0.99 -4.22
N ARG A 533 -36.29 -0.33 -3.06
CA ARG A 533 -37.04 -0.65 -1.84
C ARG A 533 -38.54 -0.83 -2.10
N ASP A 534 -39.16 0.13 -2.77
CA ASP A 534 -40.61 0.14 -2.99
C ASP A 534 -41.04 -0.97 -3.95
N THR A 535 -40.21 -1.26 -4.97
CA THR A 535 -40.42 -2.39 -5.88
C THR A 535 -40.43 -3.72 -5.12
N PHE A 536 -39.46 -3.97 -4.24
CA PHE A 536 -39.42 -5.22 -3.48
C PHE A 536 -40.52 -5.31 -2.42
N LYS A 537 -40.91 -4.20 -1.79
CA LYS A 537 -42.08 -4.17 -0.91
C LYS A 537 -43.36 -4.53 -1.67
N GLN A 538 -43.54 -4.00 -2.87
CA GLN A 538 -44.68 -4.32 -3.72
C GLN A 538 -44.66 -5.80 -4.16
N LEU A 539 -43.49 -6.34 -4.51
CA LEU A 539 -43.33 -7.76 -4.82
C LEU A 539 -43.71 -8.62 -3.60
N ALA A 540 -43.26 -8.28 -2.40
CA ALA A 540 -43.59 -9.04 -1.18
C ALA A 540 -45.08 -8.98 -0.83
N ALA A 541 -45.76 -7.86 -1.13
CA ALA A 541 -47.20 -7.75 -0.99
C ALA A 541 -47.98 -8.56 -2.05
N THR A 542 -47.39 -8.76 -3.23
CA THR A 542 -48.03 -9.44 -4.37
C THR A 542 -47.82 -10.95 -4.35
N PHE A 543 -46.63 -11.41 -3.94
CA PHE A 543 -46.22 -12.81 -3.97
C PHE A 543 -46.03 -13.35 -2.55
N PRO A 544 -46.95 -14.18 -2.02
CA PRO A 544 -46.88 -14.69 -0.65
C PRO A 544 -45.63 -15.54 -0.35
N ASN A 545 -45.00 -16.10 -1.38
CA ASN A 545 -43.76 -16.87 -1.27
C ASN A 545 -42.49 -16.01 -1.33
N PHE A 546 -42.59 -14.68 -1.42
CA PHE A 546 -41.44 -13.78 -1.44
C PHE A 546 -41.36 -12.93 -0.17
N SER A 547 -40.22 -13.01 0.53
CA SER A 547 -39.91 -12.21 1.71
C SER A 547 -38.76 -11.26 1.41
N TYR A 548 -38.96 -9.96 1.66
CA TYR A 548 -37.94 -8.93 1.53
C TYR A 548 -37.50 -8.43 2.91
N ILE A 549 -36.21 -8.61 3.23
CA ILE A 549 -35.60 -8.30 4.53
C ILE A 549 -34.51 -7.24 4.34
N PRO A 550 -34.86 -5.94 4.30
CA PRO A 550 -33.88 -4.87 4.27
C PRO A 550 -33.20 -4.69 5.65
N VAL A 551 -31.87 -4.55 5.65
CA VAL A 551 -31.06 -4.41 6.87
C VAL A 551 -30.19 -3.15 6.79
N LEU A 552 -30.26 -2.28 7.81
CA LEU A 552 -29.46 -1.06 7.89
C LEU A 552 -28.32 -1.18 8.91
N SER A 553 -27.09 -0.95 8.45
CA SER A 553 -25.88 -0.99 9.29
C SER A 553 -25.59 0.34 10.01
N ARG A 554 -26.16 1.46 9.56
CA ARG A 554 -26.05 2.78 10.21
C ARG A 554 -27.45 3.37 10.36
N THR A 555 -27.87 3.60 11.60
CA THR A 555 -29.21 4.16 11.91
C THR A 555 -29.14 5.49 12.64
N THR A 556 -28.08 6.27 12.41
CA THR A 556 -27.75 7.46 13.19
C THR A 556 -28.26 8.78 12.58
N SER A 557 -28.88 8.77 11.39
CA SER A 557 -29.43 9.99 10.77
C SER A 557 -30.87 10.25 11.25
N ALA A 558 -31.33 11.50 11.17
CA ALA A 558 -32.70 11.86 11.57
C ALA A 558 -33.78 11.13 10.74
N GLU A 559 -33.50 10.82 9.48
CA GLU A 559 -34.36 9.99 8.62
C GLU A 559 -34.28 8.50 9.01
N ASP A 560 -33.12 7.99 9.41
CA ASP A 560 -32.96 6.60 9.86
C ASP A 560 -33.55 6.33 11.26
N ASN A 561 -33.79 7.37 12.08
CA ASN A 561 -34.44 7.24 13.39
C ASN A 561 -35.89 6.75 13.29
N THR A 562 -36.52 6.84 12.11
CA THR A 562 -37.86 6.27 11.85
C THR A 562 -37.79 4.84 11.31
N TRP A 563 -36.61 4.22 11.25
CA TRP A 563 -36.45 2.84 10.77
C TRP A 563 -36.83 1.83 11.86
N ASP A 564 -37.93 1.13 11.59
CA ASP A 564 -38.48 0.03 12.40
C ASP A 564 -38.03 -1.36 11.95
N GLY A 565 -37.35 -1.46 10.80
CA GLY A 565 -36.86 -2.71 10.24
C GLY A 565 -35.58 -3.24 10.88
N ALA A 566 -34.99 -4.27 10.25
CA ALA A 566 -33.78 -4.92 10.74
C ALA A 566 -32.56 -3.97 10.77
N LYS A 567 -31.76 -4.08 11.85
CA LYS A 567 -30.57 -3.26 12.11
C LYS A 567 -29.33 -4.15 12.26
N GLY A 568 -28.15 -3.65 11.88
CA GLY A 568 -26.90 -4.42 11.92
C GLY A 568 -26.47 -4.88 10.52
N TYR A 569 -25.92 -6.09 10.42
CA TYR A 569 -25.49 -6.65 9.14
C TYR A 569 -26.36 -7.83 8.71
N VAL A 570 -26.47 -8.05 7.38
CA VAL A 570 -27.33 -9.10 6.81
C VAL A 570 -27.00 -10.50 7.32
N GLN A 571 -25.71 -10.80 7.51
CA GLN A 571 -25.27 -12.10 8.00
C GLN A 571 -25.71 -12.39 9.44
N ASP A 572 -25.94 -11.35 10.26
CA ASP A 572 -26.38 -11.52 11.64
C ASP A 572 -27.86 -11.96 11.70
N HIS A 573 -28.68 -11.42 10.80
CA HIS A 573 -30.09 -11.83 10.66
C HIS A 573 -30.18 -13.20 9.99
N LEU A 574 -29.41 -13.42 8.93
CA LEU A 574 -29.34 -14.73 8.29
C LEU A 574 -28.93 -15.82 9.30
N ALA A 575 -27.94 -15.58 10.16
CA ALA A 575 -27.51 -16.56 11.16
C ALA A 575 -28.65 -16.99 12.09
N ARG A 576 -29.50 -16.04 12.52
CA ARG A 576 -30.68 -16.33 13.34
C ARG A 576 -31.71 -17.14 12.56
N ASP A 577 -31.98 -16.77 11.32
CA ASP A 577 -33.01 -17.38 10.50
C ASP A 577 -32.57 -18.79 10.02
N LEU A 578 -31.26 -19.03 9.87
CA LEU A 578 -30.70 -20.36 9.64
C LEU A 578 -30.94 -21.33 10.79
N ASP A 579 -30.91 -20.83 12.03
CA ASP A 579 -31.15 -21.60 13.26
C ASP A 579 -32.63 -21.72 13.64
N THR A 580 -33.52 -21.13 12.85
CA THR A 580 -34.97 -21.13 13.13
C THR A 580 -35.76 -21.50 11.89
N GLU A 581 -35.99 -20.53 11.00
CA GLU A 581 -36.83 -20.68 9.80
C GLU A 581 -36.29 -21.74 8.82
N PHE A 582 -34.97 -21.83 8.65
CA PHE A 582 -34.36 -22.75 7.67
C PHE A 582 -33.84 -24.06 8.26
N GLU A 583 -33.89 -24.28 9.58
CA GLU A 583 -33.27 -25.45 10.23
C GLU A 583 -33.68 -26.78 9.56
N SER A 584 -34.97 -26.90 9.21
CA SER A 584 -35.56 -28.11 8.60
C SER A 584 -35.38 -28.24 7.08
N SER A 585 -34.89 -27.19 6.40
CA SER A 585 -34.75 -27.13 4.95
C SER A 585 -33.36 -26.70 4.48
N LEU A 586 -32.40 -26.59 5.40
CA LEU A 586 -31.05 -26.11 5.15
C LEU A 586 -30.30 -26.97 4.14
N ASP A 587 -30.55 -28.28 4.14
CA ASP A 587 -29.99 -29.25 3.19
C ASP A 587 -30.46 -29.01 1.75
N LYS A 588 -31.59 -28.33 1.56
CA LYS A 588 -32.20 -28.07 0.25
C LYS A 588 -32.15 -26.61 -0.17
N ALA A 589 -31.90 -25.70 0.77
CA ALA A 589 -31.86 -24.27 0.53
C ALA A 589 -30.69 -23.93 -0.41
N GLU A 590 -30.98 -23.07 -1.39
CA GLU A 590 -30.01 -22.58 -2.36
C GLU A 590 -29.67 -21.12 -2.06
N PHE A 591 -28.38 -20.83 -1.91
CA PHE A 591 -27.88 -19.53 -1.48
C PHE A 591 -27.25 -18.78 -2.66
N TYR A 592 -27.65 -17.51 -2.83
CA TYR A 592 -27.19 -16.64 -3.92
C TYR A 592 -26.63 -15.35 -3.34
N LEU A 593 -25.32 -15.13 -3.48
CA LEU A 593 -24.61 -14.03 -2.84
C LEU A 593 -24.02 -13.08 -3.86
N CYS A 594 -24.22 -11.77 -3.67
CA CYS A 594 -23.52 -10.76 -4.47
C CYS A 594 -23.36 -9.45 -3.70
N GLY A 595 -22.14 -8.92 -3.63
CA GLY A 595 -21.89 -7.65 -2.94
C GLY A 595 -20.43 -7.43 -2.57
N PRO A 596 -20.15 -6.59 -1.56
CA PRO A 596 -18.78 -6.35 -1.11
C PRO A 596 -18.10 -7.62 -0.57
N SER A 597 -16.81 -7.81 -0.85
CA SER A 597 -16.06 -9.02 -0.47
C SER A 597 -16.14 -9.35 1.01
N ALA A 598 -16.12 -8.35 1.90
CA ALA A 598 -16.26 -8.57 3.34
C ALA A 598 -17.60 -9.23 3.73
N MET A 599 -18.70 -8.85 3.07
CA MET A 599 -20.01 -9.48 3.27
C MET A 599 -19.99 -10.91 2.72
N MET A 600 -19.53 -11.09 1.47
CA MET A 600 -19.52 -12.39 0.82
C MET A 600 -18.69 -13.41 1.61
N SER A 601 -17.46 -13.06 2.00
CA SER A 601 -16.59 -13.96 2.78
C SER A 601 -17.21 -14.33 4.13
N SER A 602 -17.76 -13.35 4.86
CA SER A 602 -18.40 -13.62 6.16
C SER A 602 -19.64 -14.50 6.04
N THR A 603 -20.48 -14.30 5.02
CA THR A 603 -21.65 -15.14 4.78
C THR A 603 -21.26 -16.55 4.32
N ILE A 604 -20.26 -16.70 3.45
CA ILE A 604 -19.77 -18.02 3.03
C ILE A 604 -19.20 -18.80 4.22
N GLU A 605 -18.42 -18.15 5.09
CA GLU A 605 -17.91 -18.77 6.32
C GLU A 605 -19.04 -19.21 7.26
N LEU A 606 -20.08 -18.38 7.42
CA LEU A 606 -21.27 -18.73 8.18
C LEU A 606 -21.96 -19.98 7.60
N LEU A 607 -22.24 -20.01 6.30
CA LEU A 607 -22.88 -21.16 5.64
C LEU A 607 -22.05 -22.44 5.77
N LYS A 608 -20.72 -22.34 5.61
CA LYS A 608 -19.79 -23.47 5.83
C LYS A 608 -19.81 -23.96 7.27
N SER A 609 -19.89 -23.05 8.25
CA SER A 609 -20.00 -23.41 9.67
C SER A 609 -21.28 -24.21 9.99
N LYS A 610 -22.33 -24.00 9.18
CA LYS A 610 -23.62 -24.72 9.24
C LYS A 610 -23.65 -25.95 8.32
N GLN A 611 -22.51 -26.34 7.76
CA GLN A 611 -22.35 -27.53 6.90
C GLN A 611 -23.19 -27.50 5.61
N VAL A 612 -23.50 -26.31 5.09
CA VAL A 612 -24.13 -26.17 3.77
C VAL A 612 -23.15 -26.64 2.70
N ASP A 613 -23.61 -27.49 1.78
CA ASP A 613 -22.82 -28.00 0.67
C ASP A 613 -22.41 -26.85 -0.28
N GLU A 614 -21.15 -26.83 -0.72
CA GLU A 614 -20.65 -25.77 -1.61
C GLU A 614 -21.41 -25.72 -2.94
N SER A 615 -21.97 -26.84 -3.41
CA SER A 615 -22.80 -26.88 -4.61
C SER A 615 -24.12 -26.13 -4.48
N HIS A 616 -24.57 -25.83 -3.26
CA HIS A 616 -25.78 -25.04 -2.99
C HIS A 616 -25.48 -23.55 -2.78
N ILE A 617 -24.22 -23.14 -2.87
CA ILE A 617 -23.79 -21.75 -2.66
C ILE A 617 -23.28 -21.18 -3.99
N ALA A 618 -24.10 -20.36 -4.63
CA ALA A 618 -23.72 -19.57 -5.80
C ALA A 618 -23.33 -18.15 -5.38
N PHE A 619 -22.27 -17.60 -5.95
CA PHE A 619 -21.87 -16.22 -5.71
C PHE A 619 -21.33 -15.55 -6.99
N ASP A 620 -21.55 -14.24 -7.09
CA ASP A 620 -21.00 -13.37 -8.13
C ASP A 620 -20.07 -12.34 -7.48
N ASP A 621 -18.76 -12.52 -7.66
CA ASP A 621 -17.71 -11.70 -7.04
C ASP A 621 -17.27 -10.56 -7.96
N PHE A 622 -17.44 -9.32 -7.48
CA PHE A 622 -17.12 -8.09 -8.19
C PHE A 622 -15.67 -7.61 -7.99
N ALA A 623 -14.83 -8.39 -7.30
CA ALA A 623 -13.44 -8.03 -6.96
C ALA A 623 -12.46 -7.99 -8.15
#